data_AF-A0AAD5KZS3-F1
#
_entry.id   AF-A0AAD5KZS3-F1
#
_cell.length_a   1.000
_cell.length_b   1.000
_cell.length_c   1.000
_cell.angle_alpha   90.00
_cell.angle_beta   90.00
_cell.angle_gamma   90.00
#
_symmetry.space_group_name_H-M   'P 1'
#
loop_
_entity.id
_entity.type
_entity.pdbx_description
1 polymer ?
#
loop_
_entity_poly.entity_id
_entity_poly.type
_entity_poly.pdbx_seq_one_letter_code
_entity_poly.pdbx_strand_id
1 'polypeptide(L)'
;MVLKLFNTNRPKTFSPGKTIFPVITEDVPFLLDLIGERSWLLFDLLQLKGSQDWMQLQPKYWNLMEDYRKARDFVSTLEVVNDSAERGIKLITDFKDMVQKKIN
;
A
#
# COMPACT_ATOMS: atom_id res chain seq x y z
N MET A 1 -7.53 -6.25 -11.43
CA MET A 1 -7.27 -5.97 -9.99
C MET A 1 -8.58 -5.73 -9.24
N VAL A 2 -9.28 -4.64 -9.54
CA VAL A 2 -10.50 -4.22 -8.81
C VAL A 2 -11.62 -5.25 -8.91
N LEU A 3 -11.93 -5.73 -10.12
CA LEU A 3 -12.96 -6.78 -10.31
C LEU A 3 -12.72 -8.02 -9.44
N LYS A 4 -11.47 -8.47 -9.32
CA LYS A 4 -11.13 -9.63 -8.49
C LYS A 4 -11.36 -9.33 -7.00
N LEU A 5 -10.97 -8.15 -6.53
CA LEU A 5 -11.20 -7.73 -5.14
C LEU A 5 -12.71 -7.70 -4.82
N PHE A 6 -13.53 -7.14 -5.70
CA PHE A 6 -14.98 -7.10 -5.48
C PHE A 6 -15.66 -8.47 -5.57
N ASN A 7 -15.02 -9.44 -6.24
CA ASN A 7 -15.49 -10.82 -6.29
C ASN A 7 -15.00 -11.66 -5.09
N THR A 8 -14.07 -11.17 -4.26
CA THR A 8 -13.70 -11.86 -3.02
C THR A 8 -14.66 -11.47 -1.89
N ASN A 9 -15.02 -12.43 -1.04
CA ASN A 9 -15.85 -12.12 0.12
C ASN A 9 -15.14 -11.07 1.00
N ARG A 10 -15.91 -10.07 1.45
CA ARG A 10 -15.45 -9.08 2.42
C ARG A 10 -15.75 -9.59 3.84
N PRO A 11 -14.75 -9.99 4.63
CA PRO A 11 -14.98 -10.45 6.00
C PRO A 11 -15.52 -9.31 6.86
N LYS A 12 -16.44 -9.63 7.78
CA LYS A 12 -16.96 -8.67 8.77
C LYS A 12 -16.02 -8.45 9.95
N THR A 13 -15.16 -9.42 10.19
CA THR A 13 -14.15 -9.41 11.25
C THR A 13 -12.87 -10.02 10.69
N PHE A 14 -11.73 -9.51 11.13
CA PHE A 14 -10.42 -10.06 10.79
C PHE A 14 -9.81 -10.66 12.05
N SER A 15 -9.32 -11.90 11.96
CA SER A 15 -8.67 -12.54 13.10
C SER A 15 -7.37 -11.82 13.46
N PRO A 16 -7.17 -11.43 14.73
CA PRO A 16 -5.90 -10.87 15.17
C PRO A 16 -4.80 -11.95 15.12
N GLY A 17 -3.63 -11.60 14.58
CA GLY A 17 -2.49 -12.52 14.51
C GLY A 17 -1.47 -12.16 13.42
N LYS A 18 -0.32 -12.83 13.45
CA LYS A 18 0.69 -12.73 12.38
C LYS A 18 0.10 -13.26 11.08
N THR A 19 0.27 -12.51 10.00
CA THR A 19 -0.07 -12.96 8.65
C THR A 19 0.77 -14.17 8.28
N ILE A 20 0.12 -15.22 7.78
CA ILE A 20 0.81 -16.26 7.03
C ILE A 20 1.03 -15.71 5.63
N PHE A 21 2.29 -15.42 5.30
CA PHE A 21 2.62 -14.95 3.96
C PHE A 21 2.50 -16.11 2.97
N PRO A 22 1.92 -15.87 1.78
CA PRO A 22 1.90 -16.89 0.74
C PRO A 22 3.33 -17.21 0.31
N VAL A 23 3.61 -18.49 0.08
CA VAL A 23 4.84 -18.91 -0.59
C VAL A 23 4.70 -18.53 -2.05
N ILE A 24 5.53 -17.60 -2.53
CA ILE A 24 5.54 -17.19 -3.93
C ILE A 24 6.36 -18.22 -4.70
N THR A 25 5.67 -19.05 -5.48
CA THR A 25 6.29 -19.99 -6.42
C THR A 25 6.17 -19.46 -7.85
N GLU A 26 6.81 -20.13 -8.80
CA GLU A 26 6.66 -19.84 -10.24
C GLU A 26 5.19 -19.98 -10.70
N ASP A 27 4.35 -20.67 -9.94
CA ASP A 27 2.91 -20.85 -10.17
C ASP A 27 2.07 -19.63 -9.77
N VAL A 28 2.68 -18.57 -9.24
CA VAL A 28 2.02 -17.28 -8.97
C VAL A 28 2.53 -16.24 -9.98
N PRO A 29 2.14 -16.35 -11.27
CA PRO A 29 2.71 -15.54 -12.34
C PRO A 29 2.32 -14.08 -12.25
N PHE A 30 1.20 -13.73 -11.58
CA PHE A 30 0.71 -12.36 -11.53
C PHE A 30 0.40 -11.89 -10.10
N LEU A 31 0.65 -10.61 -9.83
CA LEU A 31 0.22 -9.95 -8.59
C LEU A 31 -1.29 -10.04 -8.35
N LEU A 32 -2.07 -10.16 -9.43
CA LEU A 32 -3.51 -10.36 -9.35
C LEU A 32 -3.85 -11.65 -8.59
N ASP A 33 -3.01 -12.67 -8.66
CA ASP A 33 -3.22 -13.98 -8.03
C ASP A 33 -3.19 -13.89 -6.50
N LEU A 34 -2.53 -12.87 -5.96
CA LEU A 34 -2.42 -12.60 -4.53
C LEU A 34 -3.65 -11.91 -3.92
N ILE A 35 -4.62 -11.47 -4.72
CA ILE A 35 -5.85 -10.87 -4.19
C ILE A 35 -6.75 -11.95 -3.59
N GLY A 36 -7.07 -11.79 -2.31
CA GLY A 36 -7.92 -12.70 -1.55
C GLY A 36 -8.79 -11.94 -0.52
N GLU A 37 -9.50 -12.68 0.33
CA GLU A 37 -10.37 -12.08 1.35
C GLU A 37 -9.60 -11.17 2.32
N ARG A 38 -8.35 -11.51 2.63
CA ARG A 38 -7.47 -10.67 3.47
C ARG A 38 -7.04 -9.36 2.80
N SER A 39 -7.22 -9.17 1.50
CA SER A 39 -6.95 -7.87 0.85
C SER A 39 -7.88 -6.78 1.39
N TRP A 40 -9.07 -7.15 1.88
CA TRP A 40 -9.99 -6.22 2.54
C TRP A 40 -9.48 -5.68 3.88
N LEU A 41 -8.53 -6.37 4.52
CA LEU A 41 -7.93 -5.94 5.79
C LEU A 41 -7.28 -4.57 5.67
N LEU A 42 -6.72 -4.23 4.50
CA LEU A 42 -6.11 -2.92 4.26
C LEU A 42 -7.11 -1.79 4.53
N PHE A 43 -8.33 -1.90 3.99
CA PHE A 43 -9.36 -0.88 4.17
C PHE A 43 -9.88 -0.82 5.62
N ASP A 44 -9.90 -1.95 6.31
CA ASP A 44 -10.29 -2.02 7.72
C ASP A 44 -9.24 -1.34 8.62
N LEU A 45 -7.95 -1.65 8.43
CA LEU A 45 -6.83 -1.06 9.19
C LEU A 45 -6.70 0.44 8.98
N LEU A 46 -6.90 0.91 7.74
CA LEU A 46 -6.86 2.33 7.40
C LEU A 46 -8.17 3.06 7.76
N GLN A 47 -9.11 2.40 8.42
CA GLN A 47 -10.43 2.92 8.79
C GLN A 47 -11.23 3.48 7.60
N LEU A 48 -11.00 2.96 6.40
CA LEU A 48 -11.70 3.33 5.17
C LEU A 48 -13.03 2.58 5.07
N LYS A 49 -13.90 2.85 6.03
CA LYS A 49 -15.21 2.18 6.18
C LYS A 49 -16.25 2.59 5.11
N GLY A 50 -15.96 3.65 4.35
CA GLY A 50 -16.78 4.07 3.20
C GLY A 50 -16.73 3.07 2.04
N SER A 51 -17.39 3.40 0.94
CA SER A 51 -17.39 2.57 -0.26
C SER A 51 -16.03 2.58 -0.98
N GLN A 52 -15.68 1.45 -1.57
CA GLN A 52 -14.51 1.31 -2.47
C GLN A 52 -14.91 1.41 -3.95
N ASP A 53 -16.16 1.75 -4.27
CA ASP A 53 -16.68 1.76 -5.65
C ASP A 53 -15.94 2.73 -6.57
N TRP A 54 -15.30 3.76 -6.00
CA TRP A 54 -14.41 4.65 -6.74
C TRP A 54 -13.29 3.90 -7.47
N MET A 55 -12.84 2.75 -6.96
CA MET A 55 -11.84 1.91 -7.62
C MET A 55 -12.33 1.33 -8.96
N GLN A 56 -13.65 1.20 -9.15
CA GLN A 56 -14.24 0.71 -10.40
C GLN A 56 -14.25 1.79 -11.50
N LEU A 57 -14.05 3.06 -11.13
CA LEU A 57 -14.00 4.18 -12.05
C LEU A 57 -12.58 4.42 -12.58
N GLN A 58 -12.48 5.10 -13.73
CA GLN A 58 -11.18 5.59 -14.20
C GLN A 58 -10.59 6.61 -13.20
N PRO A 59 -9.26 6.63 -12.98
CA PRO A 59 -8.61 7.52 -12.00
C PRO A 59 -8.98 9.00 -12.11
N LYS A 60 -9.23 9.49 -13.32
CA LYS A 60 -9.67 10.88 -13.57
C LYS A 60 -10.97 11.26 -12.85
N TYR A 61 -11.81 10.29 -12.52
CA TYR A 61 -13.08 10.51 -11.81
C TYR A 61 -12.98 10.29 -10.30
N TRP A 62 -11.86 9.77 -9.79
CA TRP A 62 -11.74 9.42 -8.37
C TRP A 62 -11.95 10.64 -7.46
N ASN A 63 -11.41 11.80 -7.83
CA ASN A 63 -11.58 13.04 -7.06
C ASN A 63 -13.05 13.50 -6.92
N LEU A 64 -13.96 13.02 -7.78
CA LEU A 64 -15.39 13.30 -7.67
C LEU A 64 -16.05 12.49 -6.54
N MET A 65 -15.45 11.36 -6.16
CA MET A 65 -15.98 10.44 -5.16
C MET A 65 -15.54 10.85 -3.75
N GLU A 66 -16.51 11.01 -2.84
CA GLU A 66 -16.25 11.43 -1.46
C GLU A 66 -15.38 10.43 -0.70
N ASP A 67 -15.67 9.13 -0.82
CA ASP A 67 -14.91 8.08 -0.13
C ASP A 67 -13.46 7.99 -0.61
N TYR A 68 -13.20 8.28 -1.88
CA TYR A 68 -11.83 8.39 -2.37
C TYR A 68 -11.11 9.59 -1.75
N ARG A 69 -11.75 10.77 -1.68
CA ARG A 69 -11.13 11.95 -1.08
C ARG A 69 -10.77 11.69 0.38
N LYS A 70 -11.67 11.08 1.16
CA LYS A 70 -11.40 10.64 2.54
C LYS A 70 -10.22 9.68 2.61
N ALA A 71 -10.17 8.69 1.72
CA ALA A 71 -9.06 7.73 1.68
C ALA A 71 -7.73 8.38 1.34
N ARG A 72 -7.70 9.26 0.35
CA ARG A 72 -6.52 10.03 -0.05
C ARG A 72 -6.02 10.91 1.08
N ASP A 73 -6.93 11.65 1.72
CA ASP A 73 -6.58 12.58 2.79
C ASP A 73 -6.04 11.81 4.00
N PHE A 74 -6.64 10.67 4.35
CA PHE A 74 -6.10 9.76 5.37
C PHE A 74 -4.68 9.28 5.02
N VAL A 75 -4.48 8.71 3.83
CA VAL A 75 -3.16 8.22 3.40
C VAL A 75 -2.12 9.34 3.41
N SER A 76 -2.51 10.58 3.08
CA SER A 76 -1.61 11.74 3.09
C SER A 76 -1.16 12.15 4.51
N THR A 77 -1.86 11.70 5.56
CA THR A 77 -1.47 11.92 6.97
C THR A 77 -0.52 10.86 7.50
N LEU A 78 -0.34 9.74 6.80
CA LEU A 78 0.58 8.69 7.22
C LEU A 78 2.02 9.18 7.05
N GLU A 79 2.69 9.49 8.16
CA GLU A 79 4.13 9.74 8.15
C GLU A 79 4.87 8.46 7.76
N VAL A 80 5.36 8.40 6.53
CA VAL A 80 6.22 7.30 6.07
C VAL A 80 7.63 7.56 6.59
N VAL A 81 7.85 7.26 7.88
CA VAL A 81 9.14 7.44 8.58
C VAL A 81 10.29 6.77 7.81
N ASN A 82 10.00 5.68 7.09
CA ASN A 82 10.98 4.93 6.33
C ASN A 82 11.62 5.73 5.19
N ASP A 83 10.87 6.57 4.47
CA ASP A 83 11.44 7.37 3.36
C ASP A 83 12.42 8.43 3.90
N SER A 84 12.11 9.01 5.05
CA SER A 84 13.02 9.98 5.71
C SER A 84 14.28 9.29 6.26
N ALA A 85 14.14 8.09 6.83
CA ALA A 85 15.27 7.30 7.32
C ALA A 85 16.18 6.82 6.18
N GLU A 86 15.62 6.25 5.12
CA GLU A 86 16.34 5.81 3.92
C GLU A 86 17.05 6.99 3.24
N ARG A 87 16.37 8.13 3.12
CA ARG A 87 16.97 9.37 2.59
C ARG A 87 18.09 9.89 3.48
N GLY A 88 17.95 9.79 4.81
CA GLY A 88 18.99 10.14 5.77
C GLY A 88 20.25 9.28 5.61
N ILE A 89 20.10 7.95 5.53
CA ILE A 89 21.21 7.02 5.29
C ILE A 89 21.88 7.28 3.94
N LYS A 90 21.09 7.57 2.90
CA LYS A 90 21.61 7.92 1.58
C LYS A 90 22.46 9.19 1.62
N LEU A 91 21.97 10.26 2.28
CA LEU A 91 22.70 11.51 2.45
C LEU A 91 24.03 11.34 3.18
N ILE A 92 24.04 10.55 4.27
CA ILE A 92 25.27 10.27 5.04
C ILE A 92 26.28 9.49 4.19
N THR A 93 25.80 8.51 3.43
CA THR A 93 26.63 7.69 2.53
C THR A 93 27.24 8.55 1.42
N ASP A 94 26.42 9.37 0.76
CA ASP A 94 26.88 10.25 -0.32
C ASP A 94 27.90 11.30 0.20
N PHE A 95 27.70 11.83 1.40
CA PHE A 95 28.66 12.73 2.04
C PHE A 95 30.01 12.04 2.30
N LYS A 96 30.01 10.84 2.89
CA LYS A 96 31.23 10.05 3.13
C LYS A 96 31.99 9.83 1.83
N ASP A 97 31.31 9.42 0.77
CA ASP A 97 31.93 9.09 -0.52
C ASP A 97 32.51 10.34 -1.21
N MET A 98 31.85 11.50 -1.10
CA MET A 98 32.40 12.77 -1.59
C MET A 98 33.67 13.19 -0.85
N VAL A 99 33.74 13.00 0.47
CA VAL A 99 34.91 13.35 1.27
C VAL A 99 36.08 12.42 0.94
N GLN A 100 35.84 11.11 0.80
CA GLN A 100 36.89 10.15 0.44
C GLN A 100 37.44 10.38 -0.98
N LYS A 101 36.61 10.82 -1.93
CA LYS A 101 37.07 11.22 -3.28
C LYS A 101 37.93 12.47 -3.33
N LYS A 102 37.91 13.33 -2.30
CA LYS A 102 38.72 14.57 -2.24
C LYS A 102 40.10 14.38 -1.59
N ILE A 103 40.37 13.21 -1.01
CA ILE A 103 41.61 12.91 -0.27
C ILE A 103 42.57 12.02 -1.08
N ASN A 104 42.17 11.61 -2.29
CA ASN A 104 43.01 10.99 -3.32
C ASN A 104 43.11 11.92 -4.54
#